data_AF-A0A2V7FWN3-F1
#
_entry.id   AF-A0A2V7FWN3-F1
#
_cell.length_a   1.000
_cell.length_b   1.000
_cell.length_c   1.000
_cell.angle_alpha   90.00
_cell.angle_beta   90.00
_cell.angle_gamma   90.00
#
_symmetry.space_group_name_H-M   'P 1'
#
loop_
_entity.id
_entity.type
_entity.pdbx_description
1 polymer ?
#
loop_
_entity_poly.entity_id
_entity_poly.type
_entity_poly.pdbx_seq_one_letter_code
_entity_poly.pdbx_strand_id
1 'polypeptide(L)'
;DHSNGQCAVIGGFVYRGTRSPALAGQYFYADLCAAWVRSFTYAGGAVTGRTSWTLKVNLGSVLSFGEDARGEVYVLSSNGTVYGISAP
;
A
#
# COMPACT_ATOMS: atom_id res chain seq x y z
N ASP A 1 12.52 10.02 -10.00
CA ASP A 1 13.86 9.54 -10.41
C ASP A 1 13.78 8.02 -10.46
N HIS A 2 14.44 7.40 -11.44
CA HIS A 2 14.51 5.95 -11.63
C HIS A 2 15.81 5.35 -11.06
N SER A 3 16.55 6.13 -10.26
CA SER A 3 17.70 5.65 -9.52
C SER A 3 17.32 4.66 -8.41
N ASN A 4 18.31 3.92 -7.90
CA ASN A 4 18.16 3.02 -6.75
C ASN A 4 17.10 1.91 -6.93
N GLY A 5 16.92 1.42 -8.16
CA GLY A 5 15.99 0.34 -8.47
C GLY A 5 14.51 0.74 -8.39
N GLN A 6 14.20 2.05 -8.41
CA GLN A 6 12.83 2.55 -8.47
C GLN A 6 12.36 2.65 -9.91
N CYS A 7 11.11 2.26 -10.18
CA CYS A 7 10.58 2.18 -11.54
C CYS A 7 9.36 3.06 -11.73
N ALA A 8 8.36 2.93 -10.87
CA ALA A 8 7.10 3.62 -11.04
C ALA A 8 6.34 3.58 -9.72
N VAL A 9 5.77 4.72 -9.33
CA VAL A 9 4.79 4.75 -8.27
C VAL A 9 3.49 4.15 -8.79
N ILE A 10 3.04 3.10 -8.13
CA ILE A 10 1.76 2.44 -8.36
C ILE A 10 0.93 2.53 -7.08
N GLY A 11 -0.38 2.58 -7.20
CA GLY A 11 -1.25 2.77 -6.04
C GLY A 11 -2.65 3.11 -6.49
N GLY A 12 -3.43 3.70 -5.59
CA GLY A 12 -4.80 4.15 -5.91
C GLY A 12 -5.85 3.77 -4.88
N PHE A 13 -5.47 3.21 -3.73
CA PHE A 13 -6.42 2.54 -2.84
C PHE A 13 -6.44 3.19 -1.46
N VAL A 14 -7.63 3.60 -1.04
CA VAL A 14 -7.87 4.10 0.32
C VAL A 14 -8.46 2.96 1.13
N TYR A 15 -7.84 2.62 2.25
CA TYR A 15 -8.32 1.54 3.11
C TYR A 15 -9.64 1.94 3.78
N ARG A 16 -10.69 1.16 3.52
CA ARG A 16 -12.06 1.33 4.07
C ARG A 16 -12.54 0.10 4.84
N GLY A 17 -11.67 -0.89 4.98
CA GLY A 17 -11.93 -2.13 5.68
C GLY A 17 -12.12 -1.91 7.18
N THR A 18 -12.67 -2.93 7.83
CA THR A 18 -12.97 -2.91 9.27
C THR A 18 -12.03 -3.82 10.07
N ARG A 19 -11.24 -4.69 9.43
CA ARG A 19 -10.32 -5.58 10.15
C ARG A 19 -9.12 -4.84 10.76
N SER A 20 -8.70 -3.72 10.18
CA SER A 20 -7.63 -2.90 10.71
C SER A 20 -8.06 -1.42 10.80
N PRO A 21 -8.79 -1.04 11.87
CA PRO A 21 -9.33 0.32 12.02
C PRO A 21 -8.26 1.42 11.99
N ALA A 22 -7.03 1.12 12.43
CA ALA A 22 -5.91 2.06 12.40
C ALA A 22 -5.48 2.47 10.98
N LEU A 23 -5.91 1.72 9.96
CA LEU A 23 -5.64 2.02 8.55
C LEU A 23 -6.74 2.85 7.90
N ALA A 24 -7.88 3.08 8.57
CA ALA A 24 -9.02 3.75 7.97
C ALA A 24 -8.63 5.12 7.38
N GLY A 25 -8.97 5.32 6.11
CA GLY A 25 -8.71 6.57 5.39
C GLY A 25 -7.28 6.76 4.90
N GLN A 26 -6.37 5.82 5.15
CA GLN A 26 -5.02 5.86 4.60
C GLN A 26 -5.03 5.48 3.11
N TYR A 27 -4.43 6.32 2.26
CA TYR A 27 -4.19 6.04 0.85
C TYR A 27 -2.88 5.27 0.71
N PHE A 28 -2.91 4.09 0.09
CA PHE A 28 -1.76 3.21 -0.12
C PHE A 28 -1.19 3.32 -1.53
N TYR A 29 0.14 3.31 -1.58
CA TYR A 29 0.94 3.34 -2.79
C TYR A 29 2.29 2.64 -2.57
N ALA A 30 2.93 2.25 -3.65
CA ALA A 30 4.18 1.51 -3.66
C ALA A 30 5.04 1.90 -4.86
N ASP A 31 6.28 1.43 -4.87
CA ASP A 31 7.08 1.36 -6.10
C ASP A 31 7.06 -0.05 -6.68
N LEU A 32 6.92 -0.14 -8.00
CA LEU A 32 6.83 -1.41 -8.72
C LEU A 32 8.07 -2.30 -8.56
N CYS A 33 9.28 -1.72 -8.52
CA CYS A 33 10.54 -2.48 -8.52
C CYS A 33 11.18 -2.56 -7.13
N ALA A 34 11.22 -1.43 -6.41
CA ALA A 34 11.86 -1.31 -5.10
C ALA A 34 11.00 -1.89 -3.96
N ALA A 35 9.76 -2.27 -4.24
CA ALA A 35 8.87 -3.02 -3.35
C ALA A 35 8.54 -2.36 -2.01
N TRP A 36 8.86 -1.08 -1.82
CA TRP A 36 8.42 -0.36 -0.64
C TRP A 36 6.91 -0.09 -0.73
N VAL A 37 6.23 -0.13 0.40
CA VAL A 37 4.83 0.27 0.55
C VAL A 37 4.75 1.44 1.51
N ARG A 38 4.01 2.46 1.11
CA ARG A 38 3.78 3.69 1.88
C ARG A 38 2.30 4.04 1.90
N SER A 39 1.95 4.85 2.87
CA SER A 39 0.62 5.45 2.92
C SER A 39 0.66 6.89 3.41
N PHE A 40 -0.44 7.60 3.16
CA PHE A 40 -0.67 8.91 3.75
C PHE A 40 -2.14 9.10 4.11
N THR A 41 -2.41 9.97 5.07
CA THR A 41 -3.75 10.50 5.35
C THR A 41 -3.89 11.87 4.70
N TYR A 42 -5.09 12.18 4.22
CA TYR A 42 -5.41 13.44 3.56
C TYR A 42 -6.69 14.03 4.14
N ALA A 43 -6.62 15.28 4.60
CA ALA A 43 -7.77 15.99 5.14
C ALA A 43 -7.61 17.50 4.90
N GLY A 44 -8.71 18.21 4.66
CA GLY A 44 -8.71 19.66 4.51
C GLY A 44 -7.82 20.18 3.36
N GLY A 45 -7.66 19.40 2.28
CA GLY A 45 -6.84 19.81 1.13
C GLY A 45 -5.35 19.49 1.26
N ALA A 46 -4.90 18.88 2.36
CA ALA A 46 -3.49 18.61 2.63
C ALA A 46 -3.23 17.18 3.14
N VAL A 47 -2.00 16.71 2.94
CA VAL A 47 -1.49 15.48 3.57
C VAL A 47 -1.26 15.76 5.06
N THR A 48 -1.91 14.99 5.94
CA THR A 48 -1.84 15.16 7.40
C THR A 48 -0.95 14.14 8.10
N GLY A 49 -0.56 13.07 7.41
CA GLY A 49 0.30 12.02 7.95
C GLY A 49 0.90 11.19 6.82
N ARG A 50 2.12 10.68 7.03
CA ARG A 50 2.81 9.78 6.09
C ARG A 50 3.40 8.61 6.87
N THR A 51 3.25 7.41 6.33
CA THR A 51 3.78 6.18 6.93
C THR A 51 4.59 5.42 5.88
N SER A 52 5.80 5.01 6.25
CA SER A 52 6.56 4.00 5.51
C SER A 52 6.46 2.68 6.26
N TRP A 53 5.99 1.64 5.57
CA TRP A 53 5.70 0.36 6.22
C TRP A 53 6.89 -0.57 6.14
N THR A 54 7.27 -1.13 7.29
CA THR A 54 8.18 -2.27 7.33
C THR A 54 7.41 -3.53 6.96
N LEU A 55 7.77 -4.13 5.83
CA LEU A 55 7.12 -5.34 5.34
C LEU A 55 7.62 -6.56 6.12
N LYS A 56 6.69 -7.40 6.56
CA LYS A 56 6.98 -8.70 7.21
C LYS A 56 7.12 -9.84 6.19
N VAL A 57 7.01 -9.53 4.90
CA VAL A 57 7.00 -10.47 3.79
C VAL A 57 7.86 -9.93 2.66
N ASN A 58 8.38 -10.84 1.82
CA ASN A 58 9.06 -10.46 0.58
C ASN A 58 8.05 -10.46 -0.56
N LEU A 59 7.77 -9.29 -1.12
CA LEU A 59 6.79 -9.11 -2.19
C LEU A 59 7.39 -9.31 -3.60
N GLY A 60 8.71 -9.42 -3.76
CA GLY A 60 9.32 -9.18 -5.07
C GLY A 60 8.90 -7.79 -5.58
N SER A 61 8.33 -7.70 -6.77
CA SER A 61 7.68 -6.48 -7.27
C SER A 61 6.26 -6.35 -6.77
N VAL A 62 5.85 -5.13 -6.41
CA VAL A 62 4.43 -4.80 -6.24
C VAL A 62 3.86 -4.59 -7.63
N LEU A 63 2.85 -5.37 -8.02
CA LEU A 63 2.27 -5.30 -9.36
C LEU A 63 1.01 -4.44 -9.39
N SER A 64 0.20 -4.54 -8.33
CA SER A 64 -1.01 -3.73 -8.14
C SER A 64 -1.47 -3.83 -6.69
N PHE A 65 -2.57 -3.15 -6.40
CA PHE A 65 -3.39 -3.37 -5.22
C PHE A 65 -4.78 -3.84 -5.65
N GLY A 66 -5.53 -4.41 -4.71
CA GLY A 66 -6.92 -4.80 -4.89
C GLY A 66 -7.72 -4.54 -3.61
N GLU A 67 -9.03 -4.42 -3.75
CA GLU A 67 -9.96 -4.22 -2.64
C GLU A 67 -11.00 -5.35 -2.68
N ASP A 68 -11.30 -5.98 -1.53
CA ASP A 68 -12.43 -6.91 -1.45
C ASP A 68 -13.76 -6.20 -1.18
N ALA A 69 -14.87 -6.94 -1.21
CA ALA A 69 -16.21 -6.38 -0.99
C ALA A 69 -16.43 -5.76 0.40
N ARG A 70 -15.49 -5.95 1.35
CA ARG A 70 -15.53 -5.37 2.70
C ARG A 70 -14.60 -4.16 2.84
N GLY A 71 -13.97 -3.70 1.77
CA GLY A 71 -13.08 -2.54 1.78
C GLY A 71 -11.64 -2.84 2.23
N GLU A 72 -11.31 -4.12 2.38
CA GLU A 72 -9.98 -4.55 2.78
C GLU A 72 -9.02 -4.45 1.59
N VAL A 73 -7.85 -3.87 1.82
CA VAL A 73 -6.85 -3.67 0.76
C VAL A 73 -5.83 -4.81 0.75
N TYR A 74 -5.48 -5.25 -0.44
CA TYR A 74 -4.53 -6.31 -0.72
C TYR A 74 -3.46 -5.84 -1.70
N VAL A 75 -2.29 -6.47 -1.63
CA VAL A 75 -1.17 -6.29 -2.55
C VAL A 75 -1.07 -7.49 -3.47
N LEU A 76 -1.02 -7.24 -4.79
CA LEU A 76 -0.70 -8.25 -5.79
C LEU A 76 0.81 -8.26 -6.00
N SER A 77 1.46 -9.35 -5.62
CA SER A 77 2.91 -9.46 -5.60
C SER A 77 3.41 -10.35 -6.73
N SER A 78 4.57 -10.03 -7.30
CA SER A 78 5.17 -10.80 -8.39
C SER A 78 5.65 -12.19 -7.96
N ASN A 79 5.67 -12.47 -6.66
CA ASN A 79 5.96 -13.82 -6.14
C ASN A 79 4.78 -14.80 -6.27
N GLY A 80 3.66 -14.37 -6.87
CA GLY A 80 2.47 -15.21 -7.09
C GLY A 80 1.47 -15.21 -5.94
N THR A 81 1.69 -14.44 -4.88
CA THR A 81 0.82 -14.35 -3.70
C THR A 81 0.08 -13.00 -3.62
N VAL A 82 -1.15 -13.04 -3.12
CA VAL A 82 -1.93 -11.85 -2.73
C VAL A 82 -1.84 -11.67 -1.21
N TYR A 83 -1.34 -10.52 -0.76
CA TYR A 83 -1.15 -10.23 0.65
C TYR A 83 -2.17 -9.21 1.16
N GLY A 84 -2.86 -9.50 2.25
CA GLY A 84 -3.71 -8.51 2.92
C GLY A 84 -2.88 -7.48 3.68
N ILE A 85 -3.31 -6.22 3.66
CA ILE A 85 -2.71 -5.16 4.47
C ILE A 85 -3.44 -5.08 5.82
N SER A 86 -2.66 -5.10 6.90
CA SER A 86 -3.16 -4.89 8.27
C SER A 86 -2.11 -4.20 9.12
N ALA A 87 -2.53 -3.20 9.92
CA ALA A 87 -1.76 -2.71 11.05
C ALA A 87 -2.02 -3.57 12.30
N PRO A 88 -1.06 -3.63 13.25
CA PRO A 88 -1.25 -4.22 14.56
C PRO A 88 -2.45 -3.64 15.33
#